data_AF-A0A957YJI8-F1
#
_entry.id   AF-A0A957YJI8-F1
#
_cell.length_a   1.000
_cell.length_b   1.000
_cell.length_c   1.000
_cell.angle_alpha   90.00
_cell.angle_beta   90.00
_cell.angle_gamma   90.00
#
_symmetry.space_group_name_H-M   'P 1'
#
loop_
_entity.id
_entity.type
_entity.pdbx_description
1 polymer ?
#
loop_
_entity_poly.entity_id
_entity_poly.type
_entity_poly.pdbx_seq_one_letter_code
_entity_poly.pdbx_strand_id
1 'polypeptide(L)'
;DYTVFAQLIDATGQLTASYDRPPLDGAYPTSTWLADQRIVDRRFIPLDNVPSGAYTLIVGLYDTATRQRMTTPAGIDHVEVATITVEE
;
A
#
# COMPACT_ATOMS: atom_id res chain seq x y z
N ASP A 1 15.93 -1.42 -1.00
CA ASP A 1 14.84 -0.55 -1.49
C ASP A 1 13.52 -1.10 -1.03
N TYR A 2 12.53 -0.23 -0.88
CA TYR A 2 11.19 -0.60 -0.46
C TYR A 2 10.20 -0.44 -1.61
N THR A 3 9.21 -1.31 -1.58
CA THR A 3 8.02 -1.23 -2.42
C THR A 3 6.84 -0.84 -1.55
N VAL A 4 6.03 0.10 -2.04
CA VAL A 4 4.76 0.44 -1.41
C VAL A 4 3.70 -0.51 -1.93
N PHE A 5 2.94 -1.10 -1.02
CA PHE A 5 1.72 -1.83 -1.34
C PHE A 5 0.50 -1.01 -0.95
N ALA A 6 -0.55 -1.11 -1.75
CA ALA A 6 -1.89 -0.68 -1.43
C ALA A 6 -2.82 -1.89 -1.53
N GLN A 7 -3.53 -2.22 -0.45
CA GLN A 7 -4.33 -3.44 -0.36
C GLN A 7 -5.77 -3.13 0.02
N LEU A 8 -6.71 -3.80 -0.63
CA LEU A 8 -8.12 -3.79 -0.29
C LEU A 8 -8.45 -5.03 0.53
N ILE A 9 -8.88 -4.81 1.76
CA ILE A 9 -9.27 -5.85 2.70
C ILE A 9 -10.78 -5.82 2.85
N ASP A 10 -11.45 -6.95 2.64
CA ASP A 10 -12.91 -7.03 2.80
C ASP A 10 -13.32 -7.07 4.29
N ALA A 11 -14.64 -7.05 4.53
CA ALA A 11 -15.22 -7.08 5.87
C ALA A 11 -14.89 -8.36 6.68
N THR A 12 -14.44 -9.44 6.03
CA THR A 12 -13.99 -10.68 6.68
C THR A 12 -12.51 -10.65 7.04
N GLY A 13 -11.79 -9.60 6.65
CA GLY A 13 -10.34 -9.49 6.81
C GLY A 13 -9.56 -10.14 5.68
N GLN A 14 -10.21 -10.54 4.58
CA GLN A 14 -9.53 -11.18 3.45
C GLN A 14 -8.98 -10.13 2.49
N LEU A 15 -7.75 -10.37 2.03
CA LEU A 15 -7.14 -9.59 0.95
C LEU A 15 -7.84 -9.87 -0.37
N THR A 16 -8.50 -8.85 -0.93
CA THR A 16 -9.23 -8.95 -2.22
C THR A 16 -8.38 -8.45 -3.39
N ALA A 17 -7.62 -7.37 -3.19
CA ALA A 17 -6.73 -6.83 -4.22
C ALA A 17 -5.48 -6.21 -3.59
N SER A 18 -4.35 -6.30 -4.30
CA SER A 18 -3.07 -5.67 -3.94
C SER A 18 -2.49 -4.96 -5.14
N TYR A 19 -1.97 -3.76 -4.91
CA TYR A 19 -1.25 -2.98 -5.90
C TYR A 19 0.11 -2.57 -5.36
N ASP A 20 1.14 -3.21 -5.88
CA ASP A 20 2.52 -3.11 -5.40
C ASP A 20 3.35 -2.36 -6.43
N ARG A 21 3.91 -1.21 -6.06
CA ARG A 21 4.84 -0.45 -6.92
C ARG A 21 5.94 0.25 -6.12
N PRO A 22 7.18 0.36 -6.66
CA PRO A 22 8.19 1.22 -6.07
C PRO A 22 7.70 2.67 -5.96
N PRO A 23 8.17 3.47 -4.99
CA PRO A 23 7.78 4.88 -4.88
C PRO A 23 8.01 5.66 -6.17
N LEU A 24 7.06 6.54 -6.53
CA LEU A 24 7.10 7.33 -7.76
C LEU A 24 7.36 6.48 -9.01
N ASP A 25 6.75 5.28 -9.07
CA ASP A 25 6.94 4.29 -10.14
C ASP A 25 8.41 3.93 -10.41
N GLY A 26 9.27 4.03 -9.39
CA GLY A 26 10.70 3.74 -9.47
C GLY A 26 11.57 4.93 -9.88
N ALA A 27 10.98 6.10 -10.16
CA ALA A 27 11.72 7.31 -10.48
C ALA A 27 12.54 7.84 -9.29
N TYR A 28 12.21 7.44 -8.06
CA TYR A 28 12.92 7.88 -6.87
C TYR A 28 13.06 6.77 -5.81
N PRO A 29 14.08 5.89 -5.95
CA PRO A 29 14.30 4.76 -5.05
C PRO A 29 14.49 5.20 -3.60
N THR A 30 13.92 4.43 -2.67
CA THR A 30 13.99 4.71 -1.22
C THR A 30 15.41 4.77 -0.65
N SER A 31 16.36 4.06 -1.27
CA SER A 31 17.77 4.09 -0.90
C SER A 31 18.43 5.46 -1.08
N THR A 32 17.79 6.36 -1.83
CA THR A 32 18.27 7.73 -2.07
C THR A 32 17.62 8.78 -1.16
N TRP A 33 16.65 8.37 -0.34
CA TRP A 33 15.89 9.29 0.49
C TRP A 33 16.74 9.79 1.66
N LEU A 34 16.53 11.05 2.02
CA LEU A 34 17.11 11.63 3.22
C LEU A 34 16.16 11.46 4.40
N ALA A 35 16.72 11.39 5.62
CA ALA A 35 15.93 11.45 6.84
C ALA A 35 15.05 12.71 6.85
N ASP A 36 13.82 12.57 7.37
CA ASP A 36 12.80 13.63 7.46
C ASP A 36 12.31 14.22 6.12
N GLN A 37 12.77 13.68 4.98
CA GLN A 37 12.32 14.12 3.67
C GLN A 37 10.87 13.69 3.43
N ARG A 38 10.02 14.64 3.05
CA ARG A 38 8.64 14.36 2.63
C ARG A 38 8.55 14.21 1.12
N ILE A 39 8.02 13.08 0.68
CA ILE A 39 7.80 12.74 -0.73
C ILE A 39 6.30 12.56 -0.96
N VAL A 40 5.79 13.12 -2.06
CA VAL A 40 4.39 12.98 -2.46
C VAL A 40 4.32 11.98 -3.61
N ASP A 41 3.82 10.78 -3.33
CA ASP A 41 3.60 9.73 -4.32
C ASP A 41 2.09 9.58 -4.60
N ARG A 42 1.67 9.81 -5.84
CA ARG A 42 0.27 9.69 -6.26
C ARG A 42 0.07 8.34 -6.94
N ARG A 43 -0.90 7.57 -6.44
CA ARG A 43 -1.16 6.21 -6.93
C ARG A 43 -2.58 6.05 -7.42
N PHE A 44 -2.71 5.34 -8.53
CA PHE A 44 -3.99 4.87 -9.05
C PHE A 44 -4.16 3.41 -8.66
N ILE A 45 -5.29 3.11 -8.03
CA ILE A 45 -5.65 1.74 -7.65
C ILE A 45 -6.76 1.30 -8.60
N PRO A 46 -6.49 0.39 -9.54
CA PRO A 46 -7.52 -0.12 -10.43
C PRO A 46 -8.52 -0.98 -9.66
N LEU A 47 -9.81 -0.77 -9.91
CA LEU A 47 -10.91 -1.46 -9.23
C LEU A 47 -11.71 -2.37 -10.17
N ASP A 48 -11.31 -2.48 -11.43
CA ASP A 48 -12.11 -3.14 -12.49
C ASP A 48 -12.41 -4.62 -12.21
N ASN A 49 -11.55 -5.29 -11.42
CA ASN A 49 -11.71 -6.69 -11.04
C ASN A 49 -12.05 -6.88 -9.55
N VAL A 50 -12.42 -5.79 -8.87
CA VAL A 50 -12.81 -5.81 -7.46
C VAL A 50 -14.34 -5.94 -7.42
N PRO A 51 -14.89 -6.98 -6.77
CA PRO A 51 -16.33 -7.11 -6.62
C PRO A 51 -16.96 -5.90 -5.91
N SER A 52 -18.25 -5.66 -6.15
CA SER A 52 -18.97 -4.64 -5.40
C SER A 52 -18.99 -4.98 -3.91
N GLY A 53 -18.79 -3.99 -3.05
CA GLY A 53 -18.68 -4.20 -1.61
C GLY A 53 -17.93 -3.09 -0.89
N ALA A 54 -17.86 -3.20 0.43
CA ALA A 54 -17.08 -2.29 1.27
C ALA A 54 -15.72 -2.91 1.63
N TYR A 55 -14.67 -2.11 1.51
CA TYR A 55 -13.29 -2.52 1.70
C TYR A 55 -12.53 -1.52 2.56
N THR A 56 -11.63 -2.00 3.41
CA THR A 56 -10.63 -1.17 4.06
C THR A 56 -9.40 -1.09 3.16
N LEU A 57 -9.03 0.12 2.75
CA LEU A 57 -7.78 0.39 2.04
C LEU A 57 -6.65 0.54 3.07
N ILE A 58 -5.66 -0.34 2.97
CA ILE A 58 -4.42 -0.25 3.74
C ILE A 58 -3.23 0.04 2.84
N VAL A 59 -2.25 0.77 3.36
CA VAL A 59 -0.99 1.08 2.67
C VAL A 59 0.18 0.78 3.58
N GLY A 60 1.25 0.20 3.03
CA GLY A 60 2.47 -0.02 3.77
C GLY A 60 3.69 -0.19 2.86
N LEU A 61 4.82 -0.51 3.49
CA LEU A 61 6.09 -0.72 2.82
C LEU A 61 6.59 -2.12 3.11
N TYR A 62 7.21 -2.75 2.13
CA TYR A 62 8.00 -3.95 2.34
C TYR A 62 9.35 -3.83 1.66
N ASP A 63 10.38 -4.44 2.22
CA ASP A 63 11.70 -4.50 1.60
C ASP A 63 11.63 -5.35 0.33
N THR A 64 11.97 -4.76 -0.82
CA THR A 64 11.76 -5.36 -2.14
C THR A 64 12.49 -6.70 -2.29
N ALA A 65 13.65 -6.87 -1.66
CA ALA A 65 14.49 -8.05 -1.81
C ALA A 65 14.00 -9.21 -0.92
N THR A 66 13.65 -8.91 0.34
CA THR A 66 13.27 -9.91 1.34
C THR A 66 11.77 -10.16 1.41
N ARG A 67 10.97 -9.26 0.84
CA ARG A 67 9.50 -9.21 0.95
C ARG A 67 8.99 -9.03 2.38
N GLN A 68 9.87 -8.69 3.33
CA GLN A 68 9.49 -8.43 4.70
C GLN A 68 8.81 -7.06 4.82
N ARG A 69 7.63 -7.03 5.44
CA ARG A 69 6.92 -5.78 5.70
C ARG A 69 7.63 -4.97 6.79
N MET A 70 7.70 -3.67 6.58
CA MET A 70 8.21 -2.74 7.58
C MET A 70 7.18 -2.61 8.70
N THR A 71 7.64 -2.61 9.95
CA THR A 71 6.80 -2.37 11.11
C THR A 71 7.15 -1.05 11.77
N THR A 72 6.12 -0.39 12.31
CA THR A 72 6.29 0.68 13.28
C THR A 72 6.82 0.10 14.61
N PRO A 73 7.30 0.93 15.55
CA PRO A 73 7.68 0.48 16.89
C PRO A 73 6.55 -0.23 17.65
N ALA A 74 5.29 0.03 17.29
CA ALA A 74 4.11 -0.65 17.85
C ALA A 74 3.81 -2.01 17.19
N GLY A 75 4.62 -2.45 16.22
CA GLY A 75 4.43 -3.70 15.49
C GLY A 75 3.42 -3.64 14.35
N ILE A 76 2.86 -2.47 14.05
CA ILE A 76 1.90 -2.27 12.95
C ILE A 76 2.67 -2.18 11.63
N ASP A 77 2.28 -2.95 10.61
CA ASP A 77 2.97 -3.09 9.33
C ASP A 77 2.34 -2.31 8.15
N HIS A 78 1.24 -1.62 8.42
CA HIS A 78 0.51 -0.80 7.46
C HIS A 78 -0.24 0.34 8.16
N VAL A 79 -0.80 1.25 7.38
CA VAL A 79 -1.76 2.24 7.85
C VAL A 79 -3.08 2.03 7.12
N GLU A 80 -4.20 2.11 7.85
CA GLU A 80 -5.52 2.23 7.24
C GLU A 80 -5.68 3.66 6.70
N VAL A 81 -6.00 3.77 5.43
CA VAL A 81 -6.10 5.06 4.72
C VAL A 81 -7.54 5.52 4.60
N ALA A 82 -8.44 4.59 4.23
CA ALA A 82 -9.86 4.88 4.03
C ALA A 82 -10.68 3.59 4.00
N THR A 83 -12.00 3.74 4.17
CA THR A 83 -12.98 2.74 3.72
C THR A 83 -13.47 3.12 2.33
N ILE A 84 -13.49 2.16 1.41
CA ILE A 84 -13.89 2.33 0.01
C ILE A 84 -15.11 1.45 -0.24
N THR A 85 -16.13 2.00 -0.88
CA THR A 85 -17.24 1.23 -1.44
C THR A 85 -17.03 1.11 -2.95
N VAL A 86 -17.00 -0.13 -3.44
CA VAL A 86 -17.02 -0.43 -4.87
C VAL A 86 -18.46 -0.73 -5.26
N GLU A 87 -18.95 -0.02 -6.26
CA GLU A 87 -20.28 -0.18 -6.86
C GLU A 87 -20.11 -0.61 -8.31
N GLU A 88 -21.13 -1.24 -8.89
CA GLU A 88 -21.16 -1.62 -10.31
C GLU A 88 -21.42 -0.40 -11.23
#